data_AF-A0A7J8Q5G8-F1
#
_entry.id   AF-A0A7J8Q5G8-F1
#
_cell.length_a   1.000
_cell.length_b   1.000
_cell.length_c   1.000
_cell.angle_alpha   90.00
_cell.angle_beta   90.00
_cell.angle_gamma   90.00
#
_symmetry.space_group_name_H-M   'P 1'
#
loop_
_entity.id
_entity.type
_entity.pdbx_description
1 polymer ?
#
loop_
_entity_poly.entity_id
_entity_poly.type
_entity_poly.pdbx_seq_one_letter_code
_entity_poly.pdbx_strand_id
1 'polypeptide(L)'
;PHLQLVYELLLRYVVSSDTDTKVAKRYIDHSFVLKLIDLFDSEDPREREYLKTILHRIYGKFMVHRPFIRKAINNIFYRFIYETERYNGIGELLEILGSIINGFALPMKEEHKLFLARALIPLHKPKPVATYHHQLSYCVTQFVEKDYKLADTVIRGLLKYWPVTNCQKEVLFLGELEEVLEATQSAEFQRCMVPLFRQIARCLNSPHFQVSERALFFWNNEHIVGLIAQNRHVVLPLIFEALEKNILGHWNQAVHGLTVNVRKMFVEVDAELFEECRRQYEEKTAGAREVEDQREMTWKRLADVAGEREGGNLVAV
;
A
#
# COMPACT_ATOMS: atom_id res chain seq x y z
N PRO A 1 -1.20 -37.77 10.05
CA PRO A 1 -2.48 -38.53 10.02
C PRO A 1 -3.39 -38.27 11.24
N HIS A 2 -2.89 -38.39 12.48
CA HIS A 2 -3.74 -38.23 13.67
C HIS A 2 -4.18 -36.77 13.94
N LEU A 3 -3.31 -35.77 13.69
CA LEU A 3 -3.65 -34.36 13.92
C LEU A 3 -4.85 -33.88 13.07
N GLN A 4 -4.97 -34.37 11.84
CA GLN A 4 -6.11 -34.04 10.98
C GLN A 4 -7.43 -34.44 11.65
N LEU A 5 -7.51 -35.66 12.20
CA LEU A 5 -8.72 -36.13 12.89
C LEU A 5 -9.04 -35.30 14.13
N VAL A 6 -8.01 -34.83 14.86
CA VAL A 6 -8.19 -33.93 16.01
C VAL A 6 -8.76 -32.59 15.58
N TYR A 7 -8.23 -31.99 14.51
CA TYR A 7 -8.75 -30.74 13.96
C TYR A 7 -10.16 -30.88 13.41
N GLU A 8 -10.47 -31.98 12.72
CA GLU A 8 -11.82 -32.28 12.23
C GLU A 8 -12.82 -32.45 13.37
N LEU A 9 -12.43 -33.15 14.45
CA LEU A 9 -13.26 -33.31 15.63
C LEU A 9 -13.54 -31.96 16.29
N LEU A 10 -12.49 -31.15 16.49
CA LEU A 10 -12.63 -29.81 17.08
C LEU A 10 -13.50 -28.90 16.20
N LEU A 11 -13.31 -28.93 14.89
CA LEU A 11 -14.10 -28.15 13.95
C LEU A 11 -15.59 -28.55 14.01
N ARG A 12 -15.89 -29.86 13.98
CA ARG A 12 -17.27 -30.36 14.10
C ARG A 12 -17.91 -29.96 15.43
N TYR A 13 -17.15 -30.01 16.52
CA TYR A 13 -17.61 -29.54 17.82
C TYR A 13 -17.94 -28.04 17.80
N VAL A 14 -17.03 -27.19 17.29
CA VAL A 14 -17.26 -25.74 17.25
C VAL A 14 -18.42 -25.36 16.31
N VAL A 15 -18.60 -26.06 15.21
CA VAL A 15 -19.66 -25.78 14.22
C VAL A 15 -21.04 -26.29 14.66
N SER A 16 -21.11 -27.36 15.47
CA SER A 16 -22.38 -27.96 15.90
C SER A 16 -23.35 -26.95 16.55
N SER A 17 -24.60 -26.96 16.10
CA SER A 17 -25.69 -26.16 16.67
C SER A 17 -26.03 -26.55 18.11
N ASP A 18 -25.77 -27.81 18.47
CA ASP A 18 -26.17 -28.41 19.75
C ASP A 18 -25.19 -28.09 20.89
N THR A 19 -24.11 -27.37 20.57
CA THR A 19 -23.12 -26.97 21.57
C THR A 19 -23.65 -25.83 22.43
N ASP A 20 -23.85 -26.09 23.71
CA ASP A 20 -24.19 -25.03 24.67
C ASP A 20 -23.01 -24.07 24.86
N THR A 21 -23.13 -22.89 24.25
CA THR A 21 -22.12 -21.82 24.31
C THR A 21 -21.90 -21.30 25.73
N LYS A 22 -22.87 -21.44 26.65
CA LYS A 22 -22.72 -21.01 28.05
C LYS A 22 -21.81 -21.93 28.85
N VAL A 23 -21.78 -23.22 28.51
CA VAL A 23 -20.91 -24.22 29.12
C VAL A 23 -19.55 -24.23 28.42
N ALA A 24 -19.54 -24.28 27.08
CA ALA A 24 -18.32 -24.39 26.29
C ALA A 24 -17.35 -23.21 26.50
N LYS A 25 -17.85 -21.99 26.71
CA LYS A 25 -17.02 -20.80 26.99
C LYS A 25 -16.17 -20.90 28.27
N ARG A 26 -16.46 -21.85 29.15
CA ARG A 26 -15.66 -22.08 30.38
C ARG A 26 -14.37 -22.85 30.08
N TYR A 27 -14.35 -23.62 28.98
CA TYR A 27 -13.24 -24.47 28.58
C TYR A 27 -12.47 -23.90 27.38
N ILE A 28 -13.20 -23.25 26.46
CA ILE A 28 -12.59 -22.40 25.43
C ILE A 28 -12.32 -21.06 26.10
N ASP A 29 -11.28 -20.99 26.93
CA ASP A 29 -10.87 -19.76 27.62
C ASP A 29 -9.82 -18.99 26.80
N HIS A 30 -9.34 -17.86 27.35
CA HIS A 30 -8.29 -17.07 26.68
C HIS A 30 -6.97 -17.83 26.53
N SER A 31 -6.66 -18.75 27.44
CA SER A 31 -5.45 -19.58 27.36
C SER A 31 -5.54 -20.56 26.20
N PHE A 32 -6.69 -21.22 26.02
CA PHE A 32 -6.95 -22.07 24.86
C PHE A 32 -6.86 -21.30 23.56
N VAL A 33 -7.51 -20.13 23.48
CA VAL A 33 -7.50 -19.29 22.28
C VAL A 33 -6.09 -18.80 21.94
N LEU A 34 -5.29 -18.40 22.95
CA LEU A 34 -3.92 -17.97 22.73
C LEU A 34 -3.06 -19.09 22.15
N LYS A 35 -3.12 -20.29 22.76
CA LYS A 35 -2.39 -21.47 22.26
C LYS A 35 -2.82 -21.86 20.86
N LEU A 36 -4.11 -21.75 20.54
CA LEU A 36 -4.63 -21.99 19.20
C LEU A 36 -4.07 -20.98 18.18
N ILE A 37 -3.98 -19.71 18.57
CA ILE A 37 -3.42 -18.65 17.74
C ILE A 37 -1.90 -18.86 17.54
N ASP A 38 -1.17 -19.29 18.56
CA ASP A 38 0.28 -19.55 18.46
C ASP A 38 0.60 -20.66 17.43
N LEU A 39 -0.31 -21.61 17.21
CA LEU A 39 -0.15 -22.68 16.21
C LEU A 39 -0.20 -22.17 14.74
N PHE A 40 -0.64 -20.93 14.49
CA PHE A 40 -0.62 -20.37 13.13
C PHE A 40 0.81 -20.18 12.58
N ASP A 41 1.84 -20.25 13.42
CA ASP A 41 3.23 -20.26 12.96
C ASP A 41 3.69 -21.63 12.41
N SER A 42 2.79 -22.62 12.34
CA SER A 42 3.08 -23.92 11.73
C SER A 42 3.56 -23.78 10.27
N GLU A 43 4.56 -24.55 9.89
CA GLU A 43 5.05 -24.61 8.50
C GLU A 43 4.06 -25.33 7.57
N ASP A 44 3.20 -26.21 8.09
CA ASP A 44 2.24 -26.98 7.30
C ASP A 44 1.00 -26.14 6.93
N PRO A 45 0.80 -25.79 5.64
CA PRO A 45 -0.36 -25.00 5.21
C PRO A 45 -1.70 -25.67 5.51
N ARG A 46 -1.73 -27.02 5.58
CA ARG A 46 -2.97 -27.75 5.88
C ARG A 46 -3.42 -27.51 7.32
N GLU A 47 -2.47 -27.47 8.24
CA GLU A 47 -2.75 -27.16 9.63
C GLU A 47 -3.25 -25.72 9.78
N ARG A 48 -2.58 -24.76 9.12
CA ARG A 48 -3.01 -23.35 9.12
C ARG A 48 -4.42 -23.18 8.55
N GLU A 49 -4.81 -23.94 7.53
CA GLU A 49 -6.16 -23.90 6.97
C GLU A 49 -7.24 -24.37 7.95
N TYR A 50 -6.98 -25.45 8.71
CA TYR A 50 -7.88 -25.87 9.79
C TYR A 50 -7.94 -24.82 10.90
N LEU A 51 -6.80 -24.30 11.34
CA LEU A 51 -6.71 -23.27 12.37
C LEU A 51 -7.50 -22.01 11.97
N LYS A 52 -7.35 -21.56 10.72
CA LYS A 52 -8.10 -20.45 10.12
C LYS A 52 -9.60 -20.65 10.29
N THR A 53 -10.09 -21.81 9.84
CA THR A 53 -11.51 -22.14 9.88
C THR A 53 -12.02 -22.22 11.32
N ILE A 54 -11.30 -22.91 12.20
CA ILE A 54 -11.69 -23.08 13.61
C ILE A 54 -11.70 -21.73 14.34
N LEU A 55 -10.65 -20.93 14.21
CA LEU A 55 -10.55 -19.63 14.88
C LEU A 55 -11.64 -18.67 14.38
N HIS A 56 -11.94 -18.65 13.08
CA HIS A 56 -13.04 -17.87 12.53
C HIS A 56 -14.40 -18.28 13.13
N ARG A 57 -14.67 -19.59 13.23
CA ARG A 57 -15.90 -20.09 13.85
C ARG A 57 -15.99 -19.77 15.34
N ILE A 58 -14.87 -19.86 16.07
CA ILE A 58 -14.79 -19.44 17.49
C ILE A 58 -15.11 -17.95 17.62
N TYR A 59 -14.52 -17.10 16.77
CA TYR A 59 -14.77 -15.66 16.76
C TYR A 59 -16.25 -15.32 16.51
N GLY A 60 -16.87 -16.02 15.55
CA GLY A 60 -18.28 -15.86 15.22
C GLY A 60 -19.20 -16.26 16.37
N LYS A 61 -19.02 -17.48 16.90
CA LYS A 61 -19.89 -18.12 17.90
C LYS A 61 -19.72 -17.57 19.31
N PHE A 62 -18.48 -17.29 19.74
CA PHE A 62 -18.17 -16.86 21.11
C PHE A 62 -17.82 -15.38 21.16
N MET A 63 -18.85 -14.53 21.23
CA MET A 63 -18.67 -13.07 21.22
C MET A 63 -17.75 -12.53 22.31
N VAL A 64 -17.68 -13.22 23.47
CA VAL A 64 -16.83 -12.85 24.61
C VAL A 64 -15.33 -12.85 24.27
N HIS A 65 -14.88 -13.68 23.33
CA HIS A 65 -13.47 -13.77 22.97
C HIS A 65 -13.05 -12.79 21.86
N ARG A 66 -14.00 -12.11 21.20
CA ARG A 66 -13.70 -11.23 20.07
C ARG A 66 -12.67 -10.14 20.39
N PRO A 67 -12.76 -9.42 21.53
CA PRO A 67 -11.74 -8.42 21.87
C PRO A 67 -10.37 -9.05 22.11
N PHE A 68 -10.33 -10.21 22.76
CA PHE A 68 -9.08 -10.93 23.05
C PHE A 68 -8.42 -11.43 21.77
N ILE A 69 -9.17 -12.05 20.85
CA ILE A 69 -8.67 -12.53 19.56
C ILE A 69 -8.08 -11.36 18.75
N ARG A 70 -8.81 -10.24 18.63
CA ARG A 70 -8.31 -9.05 17.91
C ARG A 70 -7.01 -8.53 18.53
N LYS A 71 -6.92 -8.48 19.86
CA LYS A 71 -5.70 -8.04 20.57
C LYS A 71 -4.54 -9.01 20.34
N ALA A 72 -4.77 -10.32 20.40
CA ALA A 72 -3.75 -11.34 20.20
C ALA A 72 -3.18 -11.29 18.77
N ILE A 73 -4.05 -11.21 17.75
CA ILE A 73 -3.62 -11.07 16.35
C ILE A 73 -2.83 -9.76 16.15
N ASN A 74 -3.28 -8.66 16.76
CA ASN A 74 -2.56 -7.38 16.66
C ASN A 74 -1.16 -7.45 17.29
N ASN A 75 -1.01 -8.14 18.41
CA ASN A 75 0.30 -8.36 19.03
C ASN A 75 1.24 -9.19 18.12
N ILE A 76 0.71 -10.20 17.44
CA ILE A 76 1.48 -10.98 16.45
C ILE A 76 1.94 -10.08 15.31
N PHE A 77 1.06 -9.23 14.77
CA PHE A 77 1.43 -8.29 13.73
C PHE A 77 2.50 -7.31 14.19
N TYR A 78 2.41 -6.77 15.40
CA TYR A 78 3.47 -5.90 15.93
C TYR A 78 4.81 -6.61 16.05
N ARG A 79 4.83 -7.83 16.61
CA ARG A 79 6.04 -8.64 16.70
C ARG A 79 6.62 -8.96 15.33
N PHE A 80 5.77 -9.31 14.37
CA PHE A 80 6.19 -9.58 13.00
C PHE A 80 6.78 -8.35 12.30
N ILE A 81 6.14 -7.18 12.42
CA ILE A 81 6.56 -5.94 11.74
C ILE A 81 7.83 -5.34 12.36
N TYR A 82 7.97 -5.39 13.69
CA TYR A 82 9.00 -4.64 14.41
C TYR A 82 10.13 -5.49 15.01
N GLU A 83 9.94 -6.80 15.18
CA GLU A 83 10.93 -7.66 15.86
C GLU A 83 11.47 -8.77 14.95
N THR A 84 10.61 -9.64 14.41
CA THR A 84 11.07 -10.92 13.83
C THR A 84 11.11 -10.95 12.32
N GLU A 85 10.20 -10.24 11.63
CA GLU A 85 9.90 -10.40 10.19
C GLU A 85 9.70 -11.87 9.76
N ARG A 86 9.36 -12.75 10.71
CA ARG A 86 9.17 -14.19 10.51
C ARG A 86 7.91 -14.63 11.23
N TYR A 87 6.93 -15.06 10.44
CA TYR A 87 5.70 -15.70 10.88
C TYR A 87 5.00 -16.33 9.68
N ASN A 88 4.62 -17.61 9.75
CA ASN A 88 4.09 -18.33 8.58
C ASN A 88 2.61 -18.03 8.31
N GLY A 89 1.81 -17.74 9.35
CA GLY A 89 0.35 -17.64 9.26
C GLY A 89 -0.23 -16.24 9.03
N ILE A 90 0.54 -15.27 8.54
CA ILE A 90 0.05 -13.88 8.38
C ILE A 90 -1.12 -13.81 7.40
N GLY A 91 -1.04 -14.55 6.27
CA GLY A 91 -2.09 -14.59 5.26
C GLY A 91 -3.42 -15.12 5.82
N GLU A 92 -3.37 -16.25 6.51
CA GLU A 92 -4.55 -16.90 7.11
C GLU A 92 -5.18 -16.02 8.20
N LEU A 93 -4.38 -15.34 9.02
CA LEU A 93 -4.88 -14.37 10.00
C LEU A 93 -5.55 -13.18 9.32
N LEU A 94 -5.00 -12.69 8.21
CA LEU A 94 -5.59 -11.60 7.42
C LEU A 94 -6.92 -12.02 6.76
N GLU A 95 -7.07 -13.27 6.29
CA GLU A 95 -8.36 -13.75 5.76
C GLU A 95 -9.47 -13.72 6.82
N ILE A 96 -9.15 -14.13 8.05
CA ILE A 96 -10.09 -14.04 9.17
C ILE A 96 -10.43 -12.57 9.43
N LEU A 97 -9.43 -11.70 9.47
CA LEU A 97 -9.63 -10.27 9.68
C LEU A 97 -10.46 -9.63 8.56
N GLY A 98 -10.26 -10.00 7.30
CA GLY A 98 -11.06 -9.52 6.17
C GLY A 98 -12.56 -9.78 6.38
N SER A 99 -12.90 -11.01 6.79
CA SER A 99 -14.29 -11.34 7.15
C SER A 99 -14.81 -10.55 8.35
N ILE A 100 -13.96 -10.33 9.36
CA ILE A 100 -14.29 -9.53 10.55
C ILE A 100 -14.55 -8.06 10.18
N ILE A 101 -13.71 -7.48 9.32
CA ILE A 101 -13.79 -6.08 8.89
C ILE A 101 -15.09 -5.84 8.11
N ASN A 102 -15.46 -6.76 7.22
CA ASN A 102 -16.72 -6.67 6.51
C ASN A 102 -17.93 -6.69 7.47
N GLY A 103 -17.81 -7.36 8.62
CA GLY A 103 -18.83 -7.37 9.68
C GLY A 103 -18.86 -6.15 10.61
N PHE A 104 -18.00 -5.14 10.43
CA PHE A 104 -18.00 -3.96 11.29
C PHE A 104 -19.26 -3.10 11.10
N ALA A 105 -19.82 -2.66 12.24
CA ALA A 105 -20.93 -1.73 12.26
C ALA A 105 -20.46 -0.30 11.97
N LEU A 106 -21.30 0.47 11.27
CA LEU A 106 -21.10 1.90 11.06
C LEU A 106 -21.85 2.71 12.14
N PRO A 107 -21.27 3.80 12.67
CA PRO A 107 -19.94 4.32 12.38
C PRO A 107 -18.82 3.43 12.96
N MET A 108 -17.70 3.34 12.24
CA MET A 108 -16.56 2.53 12.67
C MET A 108 -15.97 3.05 13.98
N LYS A 109 -15.72 2.13 14.93
CA LYS A 109 -15.07 2.46 16.20
C LYS A 109 -13.62 2.90 15.99
N GLU A 110 -13.16 3.80 16.85
CA GLU A 110 -11.79 4.35 16.81
C GLU A 110 -10.71 3.26 16.93
N GLU A 111 -10.97 2.20 17.71
CA GLU A 111 -10.04 1.06 17.82
C GLU A 111 -9.78 0.38 16.46
N HIS A 112 -10.76 0.36 15.56
CA HIS A 112 -10.62 -0.24 14.22
C HIS A 112 -9.83 0.68 13.29
N LYS A 113 -10.04 2.00 13.39
CA LYS A 113 -9.26 3.00 12.64
C LYS A 113 -7.79 2.98 13.05
N LEU A 114 -7.52 2.88 14.35
CA LEU A 114 -6.17 2.70 14.88
C LEU A 114 -5.54 1.38 14.42
N PHE A 115 -6.33 0.30 14.33
CA PHE A 115 -5.84 -0.97 13.80
C PHE A 115 -5.40 -0.87 12.33
N LEU A 116 -6.19 -0.23 11.48
CA LEU A 116 -5.80 0.07 10.09
C LEU A 116 -4.48 0.85 10.05
N ALA A 117 -4.40 1.97 10.77
CA ALA A 117 -3.27 2.89 10.70
C ALA A 117 -1.98 2.33 11.33
N ARG A 118 -2.08 1.54 12.41
CA ARG A 118 -0.92 1.09 13.19
C ARG A 118 -0.50 -0.35 12.91
N ALA A 119 -1.39 -1.20 12.40
CA ALA A 119 -1.09 -2.60 12.11
C ALA A 119 -1.16 -2.91 10.61
N LEU A 120 -2.29 -2.68 9.95
CA LEU A 120 -2.46 -3.07 8.54
C LEU A 120 -1.57 -2.28 7.59
N ILE A 121 -1.53 -0.94 7.69
CA ILE A 121 -0.66 -0.14 6.82
C ILE A 121 0.82 -0.51 7.03
N PRO A 122 1.35 -0.62 8.27
CA PRO A 122 2.73 -1.06 8.48
C PRO A 122 3.05 -2.51 8.07
N LEU A 123 2.06 -3.40 7.89
CA LEU A 123 2.29 -4.76 7.35
C LEU A 123 2.80 -4.77 5.91
N HIS A 124 2.76 -3.63 5.22
CA HIS A 124 3.40 -3.46 3.92
C HIS A 124 4.92 -3.27 4.03
N LYS A 125 5.47 -3.00 5.22
CA LYS A 125 6.90 -2.75 5.41
C LYS A 125 7.78 -4.00 5.23
N PRO A 126 7.47 -5.18 5.81
CA PRO A 126 8.33 -6.36 5.72
C PRO A 126 8.64 -6.80 4.29
N LYS A 127 9.76 -7.51 4.13
CA LYS A 127 10.20 -8.05 2.83
C LYS A 127 9.28 -9.12 2.24
N PRO A 128 8.75 -10.11 3.00
CA PRO A 128 7.96 -11.20 2.45
C PRO A 128 6.49 -10.82 2.14
N VAL A 129 6.18 -9.54 1.92
CA VAL A 129 4.81 -9.06 1.71
C VAL A 129 4.08 -9.80 0.59
N ALA A 130 4.79 -10.23 -0.46
CA ALA A 130 4.20 -10.96 -1.58
C ALA A 130 3.43 -12.23 -1.17
N THR A 131 3.77 -12.84 -0.03
CA THR A 131 3.11 -14.06 0.46
C THR A 131 1.71 -13.82 1.04
N TYR A 132 1.42 -12.61 1.52
CA TYR A 132 0.15 -12.25 2.17
C TYR A 132 -0.49 -10.97 1.61
N HIS A 133 0.09 -10.40 0.55
CA HIS A 133 -0.32 -9.11 -0.02
C HIS A 133 -1.77 -9.12 -0.46
N HIS A 134 -2.22 -10.18 -1.13
CA HIS A 134 -3.61 -10.26 -1.62
C HIS A 134 -4.62 -10.16 -0.46
N GLN A 135 -4.37 -10.89 0.63
CA GLN A 135 -5.20 -10.84 1.84
C GLN A 135 -5.13 -9.48 2.53
N LEU A 136 -3.96 -8.83 2.50
CA LEU A 136 -3.76 -7.50 3.08
C LEU A 136 -4.50 -6.43 2.27
N SER A 137 -4.34 -6.41 0.94
CA SER A 137 -5.05 -5.53 0.00
C SER A 137 -6.55 -5.64 0.20
N TYR A 138 -7.06 -6.88 0.25
CA TYR A 138 -8.48 -7.12 0.55
C TYR A 138 -8.91 -6.46 1.87
N CYS A 139 -8.15 -6.64 2.96
CA CYS A 139 -8.48 -6.01 4.24
C CYS A 139 -8.49 -4.47 4.15
N VAL A 140 -7.49 -3.88 3.48
CA VAL A 140 -7.36 -2.43 3.33
C VAL A 140 -8.51 -1.86 2.49
N THR A 141 -8.82 -2.47 1.35
CA THR A 141 -9.92 -2.07 0.48
C THR A 141 -11.27 -2.18 1.20
N GLN A 142 -11.50 -3.24 1.99
CA GLN A 142 -12.70 -3.38 2.82
C GLN A 142 -12.85 -2.24 3.86
N PHE A 143 -11.75 -1.75 4.43
CA PHE A 143 -11.81 -0.58 5.32
C PHE A 143 -12.27 0.69 4.58
N VAL A 144 -11.76 0.90 3.37
CA VAL A 144 -12.11 2.08 2.54
C VAL A 144 -13.55 2.00 2.05
N GLU A 145 -14.02 0.82 1.64
CA GLU A 145 -15.43 0.60 1.26
C GLU A 145 -16.40 0.89 2.41
N LYS A 146 -16.02 0.57 3.66
CA LYS A 146 -16.86 0.84 4.84
C LYS A 146 -16.87 2.31 5.25
N ASP A 147 -15.74 2.99 5.17
CA ASP A 147 -15.59 4.42 5.49
C ASP A 147 -14.60 5.07 4.51
N TYR A 148 -15.13 5.65 3.43
CA TYR A 148 -14.34 6.24 2.33
C TYR A 148 -13.37 7.33 2.81
N LYS A 149 -13.62 7.95 3.97
CA LYS A 149 -12.73 8.96 4.57
C LYS A 149 -11.37 8.40 4.95
N LEU A 150 -11.25 7.07 5.05
CA LEU A 150 -9.99 6.39 5.33
C LEU A 150 -9.07 6.30 4.11
N ALA A 151 -9.57 6.57 2.89
CA ALA A 151 -8.78 6.51 1.65
C ALA A 151 -7.52 7.38 1.72
N ASP A 152 -7.63 8.64 2.14
CA ASP A 152 -6.48 9.56 2.29
C ASP A 152 -5.41 9.00 3.24
N THR A 153 -5.85 8.37 4.35
CA THR A 153 -4.94 7.76 5.34
C THR A 153 -4.22 6.55 4.75
N VAL A 154 -4.93 5.69 4.02
CA VAL A 154 -4.38 4.52 3.35
C VAL A 154 -3.38 4.91 2.28
N ILE A 155 -3.77 5.78 1.34
CA ILE A 155 -2.92 6.20 0.22
C ILE A 155 -1.64 6.85 0.74
N ARG A 156 -1.72 7.76 1.71
CA ARG A 156 -0.52 8.36 2.34
C ARG A 156 0.33 7.33 3.07
N GLY A 157 -0.30 6.34 3.70
CA GLY A 157 0.37 5.22 4.34
C GLY A 157 1.19 4.38 3.36
N LEU A 158 0.61 4.02 2.21
CA LEU A 158 1.29 3.29 1.13
C LEU A 158 2.44 4.12 0.55
N LEU A 159 2.20 5.41 0.26
CA LEU A 159 3.25 6.33 -0.23
C LEU A 159 4.40 6.47 0.76
N LYS A 160 4.13 6.45 2.08
CA LYS A 160 5.18 6.50 3.12
C LYS A 160 6.09 5.27 3.10
N TYR A 161 5.54 4.10 2.76
CA TYR A 161 6.28 2.83 2.72
C TYR A 161 6.62 2.38 1.29
N TRP A 162 6.61 3.32 0.32
CA TRP A 162 6.82 3.01 -1.09
C TRP A 162 8.15 2.26 -1.31
N PRO A 163 8.16 1.10 -1.99
CA PRO A 163 9.37 0.35 -2.26
C PRO A 163 10.27 1.07 -3.25
N VAL A 164 11.55 1.26 -2.90
CA VAL A 164 12.54 1.91 -3.80
C VAL A 164 13.54 0.89 -4.36
N THR A 165 13.72 -0.25 -3.70
CA THR A 165 14.75 -1.26 -4.06
C THR A 165 14.17 -2.60 -4.50
N ASN A 166 12.84 -2.75 -4.57
CA ASN A 166 12.18 -4.00 -4.91
C ASN A 166 11.03 -3.74 -5.89
N CYS A 167 11.28 -3.99 -7.19
CA CYS A 167 10.34 -3.72 -8.26
C CYS A 167 9.08 -4.60 -8.17
N GLN A 168 9.21 -5.86 -7.74
CA GLN A 168 8.05 -6.74 -7.57
C GLN A 168 7.10 -6.19 -6.50
N LYS A 169 7.66 -5.70 -5.39
CA LYS A 169 6.88 -5.07 -4.32
C LYS A 169 6.25 -3.76 -4.80
N GLU A 170 6.94 -3.00 -5.63
CA GLU A 170 6.39 -1.78 -6.24
C GLU A 170 5.18 -2.09 -7.14
N VAL A 171 5.24 -3.16 -7.95
CA VAL A 171 4.10 -3.62 -8.75
C VAL A 171 2.91 -4.03 -7.87
N LEU A 172 3.15 -4.69 -6.74
CA LEU A 172 2.09 -5.02 -5.77
C LEU A 172 1.43 -3.76 -5.20
N PHE A 173 2.23 -2.76 -4.79
CA PHE A 173 1.72 -1.48 -4.29
C PHE A 173 0.90 -0.72 -5.33
N LEU A 174 1.33 -0.72 -6.59
CA LEU A 174 0.56 -0.12 -7.68
C LEU A 174 -0.79 -0.83 -7.87
N GLY A 175 -0.82 -2.17 -7.71
CA GLY A 175 -2.06 -2.94 -7.78
C GLY A 175 -3.03 -2.62 -6.65
N GLU A 176 -2.57 -2.63 -5.40
CA GLU A 176 -3.39 -2.25 -4.24
C GLU A 176 -3.87 -0.80 -4.34
N LEU A 177 -3.00 0.11 -4.79
CA LEU A 177 -3.35 1.51 -4.97
C LEU A 177 -4.47 1.70 -6.00
N GLU A 178 -4.50 0.91 -7.08
CA GLU A 178 -5.62 0.91 -8.02
C GLU A 178 -6.93 0.49 -7.35
N GLU A 179 -6.94 -0.61 -6.58
CA GLU A 179 -8.12 -1.08 -5.85
C GLU A 179 -8.63 -0.04 -4.83
N VAL A 180 -7.71 0.62 -4.12
CA VAL A 180 -8.07 1.68 -3.16
C VAL A 180 -8.63 2.91 -3.87
N LEU A 181 -8.07 3.29 -5.02
CA LEU A 181 -8.55 4.42 -5.81
C LEU A 181 -9.94 4.16 -6.40
N GLU A 182 -10.25 2.92 -6.79
CA GLU A 182 -11.59 2.50 -7.23
C GLU A 182 -12.66 2.81 -6.17
N ALA A 183 -12.33 2.59 -4.88
CA ALA A 183 -13.23 2.87 -3.76
C ALA A 183 -13.16 4.34 -3.28
N THR A 184 -12.31 5.18 -3.87
CA THR A 184 -12.07 6.56 -3.39
C THR A 184 -13.05 7.56 -4.00
N GLN A 185 -13.58 8.46 -3.18
CA GLN A 185 -14.43 9.58 -3.61
C GLN A 185 -13.62 10.82 -3.97
N SER A 186 -14.17 11.68 -4.83
CA SER A 186 -13.50 12.89 -5.37
C SER A 186 -12.93 13.81 -4.26
N ALA A 187 -13.67 14.02 -3.16
CA ALA A 187 -13.21 14.87 -2.06
C ALA A 187 -11.96 14.33 -1.34
N GLU A 188 -11.88 13.01 -1.13
CA GLU A 188 -10.71 12.40 -0.50
C GLU A 188 -9.54 12.30 -1.47
N PHE A 189 -9.82 12.02 -2.75
CA PHE A 189 -8.82 12.04 -3.82
C PHE A 189 -8.09 13.38 -3.90
N GLN A 190 -8.82 14.49 -3.85
CA GLN A 190 -8.23 15.85 -3.88
C GLN A 190 -7.23 16.09 -2.75
N ARG A 191 -7.40 15.44 -1.59
CA ARG A 191 -6.49 15.59 -0.44
C ARG A 191 -5.15 14.90 -0.72
N CYS A 192 -5.13 13.78 -1.43
CA CYS A 192 -3.93 12.98 -1.66
C CYS A 192 -3.38 13.01 -3.09
N MET A 193 -4.08 13.61 -4.07
CA MET A 193 -3.71 13.56 -5.49
C MET A 193 -2.30 14.08 -5.79
N VAL A 194 -1.86 15.14 -5.12
CA VAL A 194 -0.55 15.75 -5.40
C VAL A 194 0.62 14.80 -5.02
N PRO A 195 0.74 14.30 -3.78
CA PRO A 195 1.79 13.34 -3.46
C PRO A 195 1.64 12.02 -4.21
N LEU A 196 0.41 11.58 -4.49
CA LEU A 196 0.10 10.38 -5.27
C LEU A 196 0.67 10.47 -6.69
N PHE A 197 0.30 11.51 -7.45
CA PHE A 197 0.72 11.63 -8.85
C PHE A 197 2.18 12.00 -9.02
N ARG A 198 2.83 12.60 -8.01
CA ARG A 198 4.29 12.71 -7.98
C ARG A 198 4.97 11.35 -7.90
N GLN A 199 4.40 10.41 -7.14
CA GLN A 199 4.94 9.05 -7.07
C GLN A 199 4.62 8.28 -8.35
N ILE A 200 3.40 8.38 -8.88
CA ILE A 200 3.05 7.78 -10.18
C ILE A 200 3.99 8.29 -11.29
N ALA A 201 4.28 9.59 -11.35
CA ALA A 201 5.23 10.15 -12.32
C ALA A 201 6.61 9.47 -12.26
N ARG A 202 7.11 9.15 -11.05
CA ARG A 202 8.35 8.39 -10.89
C ARG A 202 8.23 6.96 -11.40
N CYS A 203 7.10 6.29 -11.13
CA CYS A 203 6.85 4.94 -11.62
C CYS A 203 6.74 4.90 -13.14
N LEU A 204 6.14 5.91 -13.78
CA LEU A 204 6.06 6.04 -15.24
C LEU A 204 7.44 6.09 -15.90
N ASN A 205 8.41 6.75 -15.26
CA ASN A 205 9.81 6.81 -15.72
C ASN A 205 10.68 5.70 -15.12
N SER A 206 10.11 4.67 -14.50
CA SER A 206 10.91 3.55 -14.01
C SER A 206 11.61 2.88 -15.19
N PRO A 207 12.90 2.52 -15.07
CA PRO A 207 13.58 1.72 -16.10
C PRO A 207 13.05 0.28 -16.14
N HIS A 208 12.36 -0.17 -15.07
CA HIS A 208 11.80 -1.50 -14.96
C HIS A 208 10.41 -1.54 -15.61
N PHE A 209 10.31 -2.19 -16.77
CA PHE A 209 9.10 -2.13 -17.61
C PHE A 209 7.81 -2.53 -16.87
N GLN A 210 7.83 -3.55 -16.00
CA GLN A 210 6.61 -3.97 -15.28
C GLN A 210 6.06 -2.89 -14.34
N VAL A 211 6.92 -2.03 -13.80
CA VAL A 211 6.51 -0.93 -12.92
C VAL A 211 5.85 0.16 -13.76
N SER A 212 6.50 0.58 -14.85
CA SER A 212 5.98 1.61 -15.76
C SER A 212 4.69 1.18 -16.43
N GLU A 213 4.62 -0.07 -16.90
CA GLU A 213 3.42 -0.67 -17.49
C GLU A 213 2.27 -0.73 -16.48
N ARG A 214 2.52 -1.22 -15.25
CA ARG A 214 1.48 -1.29 -14.22
C ARG A 214 0.94 0.09 -13.84
N ALA A 215 1.80 1.10 -13.77
CA ALA A 215 1.40 2.48 -13.52
C ALA A 215 0.58 3.06 -14.68
N LEU A 216 0.93 2.77 -15.94
CA LEU A 216 0.18 3.22 -17.11
C LEU A 216 -1.22 2.59 -17.20
N PHE A 217 -1.41 1.38 -16.67
CA PHE A 217 -2.73 0.75 -16.63
C PHE A 217 -3.76 1.45 -15.73
N PHE A 218 -3.36 2.42 -14.91
CA PHE A 218 -4.32 3.26 -14.17
C PHE A 218 -5.27 4.01 -15.12
N TRP A 219 -4.83 4.31 -16.34
CA TRP A 219 -5.65 4.97 -17.36
C TRP A 219 -6.63 4.03 -18.10
N ASN A 220 -6.60 2.72 -17.81
CA ASN A 220 -7.60 1.78 -18.31
C ASN A 220 -8.81 1.68 -17.37
N ASN A 221 -8.70 2.24 -16.16
CA ASN A 221 -9.76 2.21 -15.16
C ASN A 221 -10.64 3.46 -15.30
N GLU A 222 -11.93 3.27 -15.62
CA GLU A 222 -12.86 4.37 -15.88
C GLU A 222 -13.06 5.31 -14.69
N HIS A 223 -13.11 4.78 -13.47
CA HIS A 223 -13.30 5.59 -12.27
C HIS A 223 -12.08 6.45 -11.98
N ILE A 224 -10.87 5.87 -12.06
CA ILE A 224 -9.61 6.60 -11.91
C ILE A 224 -9.47 7.67 -12.98
N VAL A 225 -9.77 7.35 -14.24
CA VAL A 225 -9.79 8.32 -15.35
C VAL A 225 -10.77 9.45 -15.06
N GLY A 226 -11.96 9.16 -14.53
CA GLY A 226 -12.94 10.15 -14.10
C GLY A 226 -12.41 11.10 -13.01
N LEU A 227 -11.73 10.56 -11.99
CA LEU A 227 -11.07 11.34 -10.93
C LEU A 227 -9.96 12.24 -11.49
N ILE A 228 -9.15 11.71 -12.42
CA ILE A 228 -8.08 12.46 -13.09
C ILE A 228 -8.66 13.59 -13.94
N ALA A 229 -9.70 13.32 -14.74
CA ALA A 229 -10.31 14.29 -15.62
C ALA A 229 -10.89 15.50 -14.84
N GLN A 230 -11.52 15.25 -13.69
CA GLN A 230 -12.05 16.31 -12.81
C GLN A 230 -10.95 17.18 -12.19
N ASN A 231 -9.73 16.64 -12.03
CA ASN A 231 -8.61 17.31 -11.35
C ASN A 231 -7.41 17.55 -12.30
N ARG A 232 -7.67 17.57 -13.61
CA ARG A 232 -6.64 17.60 -14.67
C ARG A 232 -5.69 18.79 -14.58
N HIS A 233 -6.17 19.95 -14.13
CA HIS A 233 -5.34 21.15 -13.94
C HIS A 233 -4.23 20.97 -12.91
N VAL A 234 -4.35 20.00 -12.00
CA VAL A 234 -3.30 19.66 -11.04
C VAL A 234 -2.55 18.40 -11.46
N VAL A 235 -3.27 17.38 -11.95
CA VAL A 235 -2.67 16.08 -12.28
C VAL A 235 -1.77 16.15 -13.50
N LEU A 236 -2.22 16.76 -14.61
CA LEU A 236 -1.47 16.76 -15.86
C LEU A 236 -0.09 17.42 -15.72
N PRO A 237 0.05 18.64 -15.14
CA PRO A 237 1.37 19.25 -14.95
C PRO A 237 2.35 18.40 -14.13
N LEU A 238 1.86 17.57 -13.19
CA LEU A 238 2.71 16.73 -12.34
C LEU A 238 3.34 15.55 -13.10
N ILE A 239 2.63 15.01 -14.08
CA ILE A 239 3.05 13.81 -14.84
C ILE A 239 3.55 14.14 -16.24
N PHE A 240 3.32 15.36 -16.75
CA PHE A 240 3.63 15.76 -18.12
C PHE A 240 5.09 15.46 -18.50
N GLU A 241 6.03 15.94 -17.68
CA GLU A 241 7.47 15.70 -17.88
C GLU A 241 7.79 14.19 -17.92
N ALA A 242 7.09 13.38 -17.12
CA ALA A 242 7.30 11.94 -17.12
C ALA A 242 6.81 11.28 -18.41
N LEU A 243 5.65 11.69 -18.92
CA LEU A 243 5.13 11.20 -20.19
C LEU A 243 6.06 11.56 -21.36
N GLU A 244 6.53 12.80 -21.44
CA GLU A 244 7.42 13.25 -22.52
C GLU A 244 8.78 12.52 -22.47
N LYS A 245 9.39 12.35 -21.30
CA LYS A 245 10.64 11.56 -21.17
C LYS A 245 10.46 10.12 -21.61
N ASN A 246 9.32 9.50 -21.30
CA ASN A 246 9.05 8.13 -21.73
C ASN A 246 8.94 8.02 -23.25
N ILE A 247 8.24 8.96 -23.90
CA ILE A 247 8.08 8.97 -25.36
C ILE A 247 9.43 9.15 -26.05
N LEU A 248 10.30 10.01 -25.50
CA LEU A 248 11.60 10.31 -26.10
C LEU A 248 12.61 9.14 -26.01
N GLY A 249 12.50 8.27 -25.02
CA GLY A 249 13.62 7.35 -24.75
C GLY A 249 13.31 6.08 -23.96
N HIS A 250 12.05 5.69 -23.73
CA HIS A 250 11.79 4.42 -23.06
C HIS A 250 12.13 3.23 -23.97
N TRP A 251 12.99 2.33 -23.49
CA TRP A 251 13.52 1.22 -24.28
C TRP A 251 12.48 0.15 -24.65
N ASN A 252 11.42 0.02 -23.85
CA ASN A 252 10.35 -0.97 -24.06
C ASN A 252 9.23 -0.39 -24.93
N GLN A 253 8.95 -1.06 -26.05
CA GLN A 253 7.96 -0.62 -27.03
C GLN A 253 6.50 -0.64 -26.52
N ALA A 254 6.15 -1.59 -25.65
CA ALA A 254 4.80 -1.67 -25.09
C ALA A 254 4.53 -0.49 -24.15
N VAL A 255 5.48 -0.18 -23.26
CA VAL A 255 5.42 1.00 -22.39
C VAL A 255 5.36 2.30 -23.20
N HIS A 256 6.13 2.40 -24.28
CA HIS A 256 6.04 3.53 -25.20
C HIS A 256 4.64 3.67 -25.81
N GLY A 257 4.06 2.58 -26.33
CA GLY A 257 2.70 2.57 -26.88
C GLY A 257 1.63 2.98 -25.86
N LEU A 258 1.70 2.46 -24.64
CA LEU A 258 0.81 2.85 -23.55
C LEU A 258 0.97 4.33 -23.17
N THR A 259 2.20 4.84 -23.13
CA THR A 259 2.45 6.27 -22.84
C THR A 259 1.84 7.17 -23.91
N VAL A 260 1.99 6.80 -25.19
CA VAL A 260 1.35 7.53 -26.30
C VAL A 260 -0.17 7.54 -26.17
N ASN A 261 -0.78 6.42 -25.77
CA ASN A 261 -2.22 6.35 -25.55
C ASN A 261 -2.65 7.29 -24.40
N VAL A 262 -1.96 7.25 -23.26
CA VAL A 262 -2.25 8.16 -22.13
C VAL A 262 -2.11 9.62 -22.54
N ARG A 263 -1.06 9.96 -23.30
CA ARG A 263 -0.87 11.31 -23.84
C ARG A 263 -2.05 11.74 -24.71
N LYS A 264 -2.53 10.88 -25.63
CA LYS A 264 -3.70 11.18 -26.47
C LYS A 264 -4.94 11.43 -25.63
N MET A 265 -5.20 10.63 -24.60
CA MET A 265 -6.32 10.84 -23.69
C MET A 265 -6.29 12.24 -23.06
N PHE A 266 -5.12 12.74 -22.64
CA PHE A 266 -5.02 14.10 -22.08
C PHE A 266 -5.28 15.19 -23.12
N VAL A 267 -4.81 15.03 -24.36
CA VAL A 267 -5.09 15.96 -25.46
C VAL A 267 -6.58 15.99 -25.78
N GLU A 268 -7.25 14.84 -25.80
CA GLU A 268 -8.70 14.73 -26.04
C GLU A 268 -9.53 15.37 -24.92
N VAL A 269 -9.06 15.27 -23.67
CA VAL A 269 -9.75 15.85 -22.51
C VAL A 269 -9.59 17.37 -22.43
N ASP A 270 -8.39 17.90 -22.70
CA ASP A 270 -8.09 19.33 -22.60
C ASP A 270 -6.83 19.72 -23.41
N ALA A 271 -7.03 20.02 -24.70
CA ALA A 271 -5.94 20.36 -25.62
C ALA A 271 -5.23 21.68 -25.25
N GLU A 272 -5.95 22.67 -24.73
CA GLU A 272 -5.38 23.96 -24.34
C GLU A 272 -4.45 23.79 -23.13
N LEU A 273 -4.90 23.08 -22.09
CA LEU A 273 -4.07 22.77 -20.94
C LEU A 273 -2.84 21.93 -21.33
N PHE A 274 -3.00 20.99 -22.26
CA PHE A 274 -1.89 20.18 -22.75
C PHE A 274 -0.81 21.04 -23.41
N GLU A 275 -1.20 21.96 -24.29
CA GLU A 275 -0.25 22.85 -24.97
C GLU A 275 0.42 23.83 -24.00
N GLU A 276 -0.30 24.31 -22.99
CA GLU A 276 0.29 25.13 -21.93
C GLU A 276 1.34 24.35 -21.12
N CYS A 277 1.06 23.09 -20.75
CA CYS A 277 2.04 22.24 -20.07
C CYS A 277 3.28 21.99 -20.95
N ARG A 278 3.07 21.83 -22.26
CA ARG A 278 4.14 21.67 -23.24
C ARG A 278 5.04 22.90 -23.29
N ARG A 279 4.46 24.09 -23.41
CA ARG A 279 5.20 25.36 -23.40
C ARG A 279 6.04 25.52 -22.13
N GLN A 280 5.43 25.26 -20.96
CA GLN A 280 6.13 25.31 -19.67
C GLN A 280 7.29 24.31 -19.60
N TYR A 281 7.11 23.11 -20.16
CA TYR A 281 8.16 22.09 -20.22
C TYR A 281 9.31 22.48 -21.14
N GLU A 282 9.01 23.06 -22.31
CA GLU A 282 10.01 23.56 -23.26
C GLU A 282 10.82 24.72 -22.64
N GLU A 283 10.16 25.67 -21.99
CA GLU A 283 10.80 26.77 -21.25
C GLU A 283 11.71 26.25 -20.13
N LYS A 284 11.22 25.31 -19.32
CA LYS A 284 11.99 24.67 -18.25
C LYS A 284 13.23 23.94 -18.80
N THR A 285 13.09 23.27 -19.94
CA THR A 285 14.19 22.51 -20.57
C THR A 285 15.23 23.44 -21.17
N ALA A 286 14.80 24.55 -21.78
CA ALA A 286 15.71 25.58 -22.30
C ALA A 286 16.51 26.27 -21.18
N GLY A 287 15.86 26.61 -20.06
CA GLY A 287 16.51 27.21 -18.89
C GLY A 287 17.31 26.25 -18.00
N ALA A 288 17.26 24.94 -18.26
CA ALA A 288 17.92 23.95 -17.40
C ALA A 288 19.45 24.12 -17.36
N ARG A 289 20.06 24.49 -18.50
CA ARG A 289 21.51 24.76 -18.59
C ARG A 289 21.91 25.97 -17.75
N GLU A 290 21.15 27.06 -17.81
CA GLU A 290 21.42 28.26 -17.02
C GLU A 290 21.35 27.97 -15.51
N VAL A 291 20.40 27.13 -15.07
CA VAL A 291 20.29 26.70 -13.67
C VAL A 291 21.49 25.83 -13.26
N GLU A 292 21.98 24.97 -14.15
CA GLU A 292 23.17 24.15 -13.92
C GLU A 292 24.43 25.01 -13.80
N ASP A 293 24.62 25.95 -14.73
CA ASP A 293 25.72 26.92 -14.71
C ASP A 293 25.70 27.77 -13.43
N GLN A 294 24.52 28.23 -13.00
CA GLN A 294 24.36 29.00 -11.77
C GLN A 294 24.71 28.18 -10.52
N ARG A 295 24.36 26.88 -10.50
CA ARG A 295 24.77 25.97 -9.42
C ARG A 295 26.28 25.79 -9.42
N GLU A 296 26.89 25.55 -10.57
CA GLU A 296 28.34 25.37 -10.67
C GLU A 296 29.09 26.63 -10.20
N MET A 297 28.63 27.82 -10.59
CA MET A 297 29.17 29.09 -10.12
C MET A 297 29.03 29.27 -8.60
N THR A 298 27.91 28.83 -8.03
CA THR A 298 27.70 28.87 -6.57
C THR A 298 28.66 27.91 -5.85
N TRP A 299 28.86 26.71 -6.39
CA TRP A 299 29.82 25.74 -5.86
C TRP A 299 31.26 26.23 -5.96
N LYS A 300 31.65 26.86 -7.07
CA LYS A 300 32.98 27.48 -7.23
C LYS A 300 33.23 28.55 -6.16
N ARG A 301 32.28 29.47 -5.96
CA ARG A 301 32.37 30.50 -4.90
C ARG A 301 32.51 29.90 -3.50
N LEU A 302 31.75 28.84 -3.20
CA LEU A 302 31.85 28.14 -1.91
C LEU A 302 33.21 27.48 -1.72
N ALA A 303 33.77 26.87 -2.77
CA ALA A 303 35.10 26.28 -2.75
C ALA A 303 36.19 27.33 -2.55
N ASP A 304 36.09 28.48 -3.23
CA ASP A 304 37.04 29.59 -3.09
C ASP A 304 37.06 30.13 -1.65
N VAL A 305 35.87 30.40 -1.07
CA VAL A 305 35.76 30.85 0.34
C VAL A 305 36.28 29.81 1.34
N ALA A 306 36.11 28.52 1.05
CA ALA A 306 36.66 27.45 1.89
C ALA A 306 38.19 27.38 1.81
N GLY A 307 38.77 27.53 0.60
CA GLY A 307 40.22 27.54 0.39
C GLY A 307 40.92 28.74 1.04
N GLU A 308 40.31 29.92 1.02
CA GLU A 308 40.84 31.12 1.70
C GLU A 308 40.91 30.93 3.24
N ARG A 309 39.99 30.16 3.83
CA ARG A 309 40.01 29.85 5.27
C ARG A 309 41.07 28.83 5.66
N GLU A 310 41.39 27.87 4.79
CA GLU A 310 42.50 26.93 5.03
C GLU A 310 43.87 27.60 4.85
N GLY A 311 44.01 28.53 3.89
CA GLY A 311 45.23 29.34 3.72
C GLY A 311 45.51 30.30 4.87
N GLY A 312 44.47 30.81 5.54
CA GLY A 312 44.58 31.72 6.70
C GLY A 312 45.14 31.07 7.97
N ASN A 313 45.04 29.75 8.13
CA ASN A 313 45.55 29.03 9.30
C ASN A 313 47.04 28.60 9.16
N LEU A 314 47.66 28.77 8.00
CA LEU A 314 49.07 28.46 7.76
C LEU A 314 50.03 29.65 7.98
N VAL A 315 49.50 30.86 8.26
CA VAL A 315 50.30 32.09 8.46
C VAL A 315 50.38 32.51 9.94
N ALA A 316 49.93 31.65 10.85
CA ALA A 316 50.05 31.88 12.30
C ALA A 316 50.91 30.77 12.94
N VAL A 317 52.23 30.81 12.71
CA VAL A 317 53.24 30.11 13.51
C VAL A 317 54.32 31.09 13.92
#